data_AF-A0A380FNQ3-F1
#
_entry.id   AF-A0A380FNQ3-F1
#
_cell.length_a   1.000
_cell.length_b   1.000
_cell.length_c   1.000
_cell.angle_alpha   90.00
_cell.angle_beta   90.00
_cell.angle_gamma   90.00
#
_symmetry.space_group_name_H-M   'P 1'
#
loop_
_entity.id
_entity.type
_entity.pdbx_description
1 polymer ?
#
loop_
_entity_poly.entity_id
_entity_poly.type
_entity_poly.pdbx_seq_one_letter_code
_entity_poly.pdbx_strand_id
1 'polypeptide(L)'
;MLGMVLFTMLMGNAFAAFTVITASIGLPFVIAQGGDPVIAGALAMTGGFCGTLLTPMAANFNTLPVALLEMKEEFGVIKAQAPIAAILIIVHIGLMYFWAF
;
A
#
# COMPACT_ATOMS: atom_id res chain seq x y z
N MET A 1 -1.30 -2.67 -8.78
CA MET A 1 -0.57 -1.88 -7.75
C MET A 1 -1.31 -0.62 -7.34
N LEU A 2 -1.51 0.37 -8.21
CA LEU A 2 -2.10 1.67 -7.83
C LEU A 2 -3.48 1.56 -7.16
N GLY A 3 -4.37 0.71 -7.68
CA GLY A 3 -5.67 0.47 -7.05
C GLY A 3 -5.55 -0.04 -5.61
N MET A 4 -4.56 -0.90 -5.33
CA MET A 4 -4.31 -1.44 -4.00
C MET A 4 -3.84 -0.33 -3.04
N VAL A 5 -2.91 0.51 -3.48
CA VAL A 5 -2.38 1.63 -2.68
C VAL A 5 -3.48 2.65 -2.37
N LEU A 6 -4.23 3.08 -3.39
CA LEU A 6 -5.31 4.06 -3.25
C LEU A 6 -6.42 3.56 -2.33
N PHE A 7 -6.86 2.31 -2.50
CA PHE A 7 -7.90 1.74 -1.66
C PHE A 7 -7.41 1.54 -0.22
N THR A 8 -6.13 1.18 -0.04
CA THR A 8 -5.54 1.09 1.29
C THR A 8 -5.48 2.45 1.98
N MET A 9 -5.20 3.54 1.25
CA MET A 9 -5.27 4.91 1.81
C MET A 9 -6.68 5.25 2.33
N LEU A 10 -7.73 4.83 1.61
CA LEU A 10 -9.11 5.05 2.02
C LEU A 10 -9.49 4.20 3.24
N MET A 11 -9.06 2.93 3.26
CA MET A 11 -9.43 1.98 4.30
C MET A 11 -8.58 2.08 5.58
N GLY A 12 -7.34 2.56 5.48
CA GLY A 12 -6.39 2.58 6.60
C GLY A 12 -5.76 1.23 6.93
N ASN A 13 -6.03 0.17 6.15
CA ASN A 13 -5.55 -1.18 6.43
C ASN A 13 -5.27 -1.99 5.16
N ALA A 14 -4.03 -2.44 4.99
CA ALA A 14 -3.60 -3.20 3.82
C ALA A 14 -4.21 -4.62 3.75
N PHE A 15 -4.38 -5.32 4.87
CA PHE A 15 -4.96 -6.68 4.89
C PHE A 15 -6.41 -6.68 4.42
N ALA A 16 -7.20 -5.72 4.88
CA ALA A 16 -8.59 -5.58 4.46
C ALA A 16 -8.71 -5.09 3.01
N ALA A 17 -7.79 -4.21 2.56
CA ALA A 17 -7.73 -3.81 1.16
C ALA A 17 -7.31 -4.96 0.22
N PHE A 18 -6.48 -5.88 0.71
CA PHE A 18 -5.93 -6.98 -0.07
C PHE A 18 -7.02 -7.92 -0.57
N THR A 19 -7.96 -8.30 0.30
CA THR A 19 -9.06 -9.19 -0.08
C THR A 19 -9.91 -8.57 -1.20
N VAL A 20 -10.25 -7.29 -1.08
CA VAL A 20 -11.11 -6.58 -2.04
C VAL A 20 -10.41 -6.31 -3.37
N ILE A 21 -9.21 -5.72 -3.33
CA ILE A 21 -8.56 -5.25 -4.56
C ILE A 21 -7.66 -6.32 -5.16
N THR A 22 -6.83 -6.96 -4.36
CA THR A 22 -5.83 -7.88 -4.91
C THR A 22 -6.44 -9.25 -5.16
N ALA A 23 -7.03 -9.87 -4.13
CA ALA A 23 -7.56 -11.22 -4.25
C ALA A 23 -8.80 -11.29 -5.13
N SER A 24 -9.79 -10.41 -4.92
CA SER A 24 -11.06 -10.49 -5.68
C SER A 24 -10.99 -9.88 -7.07
N ILE A 25 -10.16 -8.86 -7.31
CA ILE A 25 -10.11 -8.16 -8.59
C ILE A 25 -8.78 -8.44 -9.30
N GLY A 26 -7.65 -8.06 -8.70
CA GLY A 26 -6.34 -8.02 -9.35
C GLY A 26 -5.80 -9.37 -9.81
N LEU A 27 -5.77 -10.39 -8.94
CA LEU A 27 -5.19 -11.70 -9.26
C LEU A 27 -5.87 -12.40 -10.45
N PRO A 28 -7.20 -12.42 -10.59
CA PRO A 28 -7.85 -12.88 -11.81
C PRO A 28 -7.30 -12.26 -13.10
N PHE A 29 -7.03 -10.94 -13.11
CA PHE A 29 -6.45 -10.26 -14.29
C PHE A 29 -4.99 -10.62 -14.51
N VAL A 30 -4.20 -10.80 -13.43
CA VAL A 30 -2.81 -11.26 -13.53
C VAL A 30 -2.77 -12.63 -14.18
N ILE A 31 -3.59 -13.57 -13.70
CA ILE A 31 -3.69 -14.93 -14.24
C ILE A 31 -4.15 -14.91 -15.69
N ALA A 32 -5.15 -14.10 -16.02
CA ALA A 32 -5.65 -13.98 -17.40
C ALA A 32 -4.61 -13.44 -18.40
N GLN A 33 -3.62 -12.68 -17.91
CA GLN A 33 -2.49 -12.18 -18.71
C GLN A 33 -1.27 -13.11 -18.69
N GLY A 34 -1.36 -14.28 -18.03
CA GLY A 34 -0.27 -15.24 -17.92
C GLY A 34 0.78 -14.92 -16.86
N GLY A 35 0.51 -13.94 -15.99
CA GLY A 35 1.43 -13.56 -14.92
C GLY A 35 1.36 -14.47 -13.69
N ASP A 36 2.40 -14.41 -12.85
CA ASP A 36 2.49 -15.18 -11.61
C ASP A 36 1.64 -14.55 -10.48
N PRO A 37 0.56 -15.19 -10.03
CA PRO A 37 -0.30 -14.66 -8.98
C PRO A 37 0.35 -14.65 -7.60
N VAL A 38 1.33 -15.51 -7.33
CA VAL A 38 2.05 -15.57 -6.05
C VAL A 38 2.93 -14.33 -5.92
N ILE A 39 3.70 -14.03 -6.96
CA ILE A 39 4.56 -12.84 -7.00
C ILE A 39 3.70 -11.58 -6.98
N ALA A 40 2.65 -11.52 -7.82
CA ALA A 40 1.78 -10.36 -7.89
C ALA A 40 1.06 -10.10 -6.55
N GLY A 41 0.59 -11.15 -5.88
CA GLY A 41 -0.03 -11.07 -4.56
C GLY A 41 0.94 -10.56 -3.50
N ALA A 42 2.15 -11.12 -3.43
CA ALA A 42 3.16 -10.71 -2.45
C ALA A 42 3.57 -9.23 -2.64
N LEU A 43 3.81 -8.81 -3.88
CA LEU A 43 4.15 -7.42 -4.20
C LEU A 43 2.98 -6.47 -3.96
N ALA A 44 1.75 -6.87 -4.30
CA ALA A 44 0.57 -6.04 -4.03
C ALA A 44 0.33 -5.86 -2.52
N MET A 45 0.58 -6.91 -1.72
CA MET A 45 0.43 -6.83 -0.27
C MET A 45 1.41 -5.84 0.36
N THR A 46 2.69 -5.96 0.00
CA THR A 46 3.77 -5.07 0.47
C THR A 46 3.60 -3.65 -0.05
N GLY A 47 3.23 -3.49 -1.33
CA GLY A 47 2.88 -2.20 -1.91
C GLY A 47 1.65 -1.56 -1.25
N GLY A 48 0.67 -2.36 -0.82
CA GLY A 48 -0.51 -1.90 -0.09
C GLY A 48 -0.17 -1.14 1.19
N PHE A 49 0.84 -1.61 1.94
CA PHE A 49 1.31 -0.90 3.14
C PHE A 49 1.84 0.51 2.84
N CYS A 50 2.31 0.78 1.63
CA CYS A 50 2.67 2.15 1.24
C CYS A 50 1.43 3.08 1.29
N GLY A 51 0.24 2.57 1.01
CA GLY A 51 -1.01 3.29 1.20
C GLY A 51 -1.37 3.50 2.67
N THR A 52 -1.08 2.52 3.54
CA THR A 52 -1.27 2.64 5.00
C THR A 52 -0.42 3.77 5.59
N LEU A 53 0.81 3.96 5.08
CA LEU A 53 1.69 5.07 5.51
C LEU A 53 1.15 6.46 5.11
N LEU A 54 0.29 6.53 4.11
CA LEU A 54 -0.20 7.78 3.52
C LEU A 54 -1.58 8.21 4.04
N THR A 55 -2.10 7.61 5.12
CA THR A 55 -3.46 7.89 5.61
C THR A 55 -3.56 8.03 7.13
N PRO A 56 -4.31 9.04 7.62
CA PRO A 56 -4.53 9.20 9.07
C PRO A 56 -5.44 8.13 9.67
N MET A 57 -6.17 7.38 8.83
CA MET A 57 -7.01 6.26 9.30
C MET A 57 -6.17 5.11 9.88
N ALA A 58 -4.90 5.01 9.49
CA ALA A 58 -3.95 4.04 10.02
C ALA A 58 -3.39 4.50 11.38
N ALA A 59 -4.22 4.46 12.42
CA ALA A 59 -3.91 5.02 13.73
C ALA A 59 -2.57 4.52 14.30
N ASN A 60 -2.31 3.21 14.21
CA ASN A 60 -1.09 2.59 14.75
C ASN A 60 0.20 3.05 14.06
N PHE A 61 0.11 3.52 12.81
CA PHE A 61 1.27 3.97 12.03
C PHE A 61 1.46 5.48 12.07
N ASN A 62 0.37 6.25 12.10
CA ASN A 62 0.39 7.69 11.86
C ASN A 62 -0.11 8.50 13.06
N THR A 63 -1.37 8.33 13.45
CA THR A 63 -2.03 9.18 14.46
C THR A 63 -1.52 8.94 15.88
N LEU A 64 -1.22 7.68 16.23
CA LEU A 64 -0.76 7.31 17.56
C LEU A 64 0.65 7.86 17.86
N PRO A 65 1.67 7.73 16.98
CA PRO A 65 2.96 8.37 17.20
C PRO A 65 2.88 9.90 17.30
N VAL A 66 2.01 10.55 16.51
CA VAL A 66 1.78 12.01 16.59
C VAL A 66 1.29 12.41 17.98
N ALA A 67 0.32 11.68 18.54
CA ALA A 67 -0.22 11.94 19.86
C ALA A 67 0.79 11.63 20.98
N LEU A 68 1.50 10.49 20.90
CA LEU A 68 2.46 10.06 21.91
C LEU A 68 3.70 10.95 21.99
N LEU A 69 4.11 11.55 20.87
CA LEU A 69 5.25 12.45 20.80
C LEU A 69 4.85 13.93 20.92
N GLU A 70 3.58 14.21 21.20
CA GLU A 70 3.00 15.57 21.29
C GLU A 70 3.44 16.46 20.12
N MET A 71 3.41 15.90 18.90
CA MET A 71 3.87 16.60 17.71
C MET A 71 2.99 17.82 17.43
N LYS A 72 3.63 18.94 17.08
CA LYS A 72 2.91 20.16 16.68
C LYS A 72 2.09 19.99 15.40
N GLU A 73 2.54 19.12 14.50
CA GLU A 73 1.86 18.85 13.24
C GLU A 73 1.08 17.54 13.29
N GLU A 74 -0.24 17.63 13.10
CA GLU A 74 -1.18 16.50 13.08
C GLU A 74 -0.83 15.45 12.01
N PHE A 75 -0.25 15.87 10.89
CA PHE A 75 0.17 14.99 9.79
C PHE A 75 1.70 14.86 9.66
N GLY A 76 2.46 15.21 10.70
CA GLY A 76 3.93 15.26 10.63
C GLY A 76 4.55 13.91 10.24
N VAL A 77 4.02 12.80 10.75
CA VAL A 77 4.48 11.45 10.40
C VAL A 77 4.21 11.12 8.92
N ILE A 78 3.00 11.40 8.43
CA ILE A 78 2.63 11.14 7.02
C ILE A 78 3.51 11.99 6.08
N LYS A 79 3.74 13.27 6.41
CA LYS A 79 4.62 14.14 5.61
C LYS A 79 6.04 13.58 5.51
N ALA A 80 6.58 13.06 6.61
CA ALA A 80 7.91 12.45 6.63
C ALA A 80 7.97 11.13 5.84
N GLN A 81 6.89 10.35 5.86
CA GLN A 81 6.81 9.06 5.18
C GLN A 81 6.46 9.18 3.68
N ALA A 82 5.73 10.22 3.29
CA ALA A 82 5.24 10.41 1.93
C ALA A 82 6.28 10.25 0.81
N PRO A 83 7.48 10.88 0.88
CA PRO A 83 8.48 10.69 -0.17
C PRO A 83 8.98 9.25 -0.26
N ILE A 84 9.16 8.58 0.89
CA ILE A 84 9.61 7.18 0.95
C ILE A 84 8.53 6.26 0.39
N ALA A 85 7.28 6.45 0.79
CA ALA A 85 6.14 5.69 0.28
C ALA A 85 6.00 5.85 -1.24
N ALA A 86 6.16 7.06 -1.78
CA ALA A 86 6.11 7.31 -3.21
C ALA A 86 7.22 6.56 -3.97
N ILE A 87 8.46 6.60 -3.47
CA ILE A 87 9.59 5.86 -4.06
C ILE A 87 9.30 4.35 -4.03
N LEU A 88 8.83 3.82 -2.89
CA LEU A 88 8.50 2.41 -2.76
C LEU A 88 7.39 2.00 -3.72
N ILE A 89 6.34 2.81 -3.92
CA ILE A 89 5.28 2.51 -4.88
C ILE A 89 5.84 2.37 -6.29
N ILE A 90 6.73 3.28 -6.71
CA ILE A 90 7.36 3.23 -8.04
C ILE A 90 8.20 1.96 -8.18
N VAL A 91 9.00 1.62 -7.16
CA VAL A 91 9.80 0.39 -7.15
C VAL A 91 8.90 -0.84 -7.23
N HIS A 92 7.81 -0.92 -6.46
CA HIS A 92 6.88 -2.06 -6.51
C HIS A 92 6.19 -2.18 -7.87
N ILE A 93 5.89 -1.07 -8.55
CA ILE A 93 5.37 -1.10 -9.92
C ILE A 93 6.41 -1.72 -10.86
N GLY A 94 7.67 -1.25 -10.80
CA GLY A 94 8.76 -1.81 -11.61
C GLY A 94 8.99 -3.31 -11.36
N LEU A 95 9.03 -3.72 -10.09
CA LEU A 95 9.18 -5.13 -9.70
C LEU A 95 8.00 -5.98 -10.16
N MET A 96 6.77 -5.46 -10.09
CA MET A 96 5.59 -6.18 -10.56
C MET A 96 5.65 -6.43 -12.07
N TYR A 97 6.11 -5.46 -12.86
CA TYR A 97 6.30 -5.65 -14.29
C TYR A 97 7.45 -6.61 -14.65
N PHE A 98 8.49 -6.70 -13.83
CA PHE A 98 9.67 -7.51 -14.15
C PHE A 98 9.61 -8.95 -13.62
N TRP A 99 8.93 -9.18 -12.50
CA TRP A 99 8.85 -10.50 -11.88
C TRP A 99 7.50 -11.19 -12.02
N ALA A 100 6.39 -10.44 -12.11
CA ALA A 100 5.07 -11.06 -12.19
C ALA A 100 4.58 -11.27 -13.63
N PHE A 101 5.15 -10.58 -14.62
CA PHE A 101 4.81 -10.65 -16.03
C PHE A 101 6.08 -10.83 -16.86
#